data_AF-A0A3D4B592-F1
#
_entry.id   AF-A0A3D4B592-F1
#
_cell.length_a   1.000
_cell.length_b   1.000
_cell.length_c   1.000
_cell.angle_alpha   90.00
_cell.angle_beta   90.00
_cell.angle_gamma   90.00
#
_symmetry.space_group_name_H-M   'P 1'
#
loop_
_entity.id
_entity.type
_entity.pdbx_description
1 polymer ?
#
loop_
_entity_poly.entity_id
_entity_poly.type
_entity_poly.pdbx_seq_one_letter_code
_entity_poly.pdbx_strand_id
1 'polypeptide(L)' 'FCNARCDFCDFWKTERSGKLRDYDYIDAIRQLNPMAVTLTGGEPTINKQLPEVVRQIKSCSGYIYVGMVTHGSLMTME' A
#
# COMPACT_ATOMS: atom_id res chain seq x y z
N PHE A 1 6.12 0.83 -8.85
CA PHE A 1 6.24 -0.41 -9.64
C PHE A 1 4.91 -1.15 -9.70
N CYS A 2 4.51 -1.59 -10.90
CA CYS A 2 3.32 -2.39 -11.18
C CYS A 2 3.71 -3.54 -12.12
N ASN A 3 3.07 -4.72 -12.00
CA ASN A 3 3.23 -5.83 -12.95
C ASN A 3 2.20 -5.79 -14.11
N ALA A 4 1.18 -4.93 -14.03
CA ALA A 4 0.29 -4.64 -15.15
C ALA A 4 0.87 -3.55 -16.07
N ARG A 5 0.42 -3.52 -17.33
CA ARG A 5 0.85 -2.55 -18.35
C ARG A 5 -0.35 -1.90 -19.03
N CYS A 6 -1.21 -1.27 -18.23
CA CYS A 6 -2.43 -0.67 -18.73
C CYS A 6 -2.12 0.48 -19.71
N ASP A 7 -2.89 0.59 -20.80
CA ASP A 7 -2.71 1.65 -21.80
C ASP A 7 -3.01 3.05 -21.26
N PHE A 8 -3.84 3.13 -20.22
CA PHE A 8 -4.30 4.38 -19.60
C PHE A 8 -3.47 4.82 -18.38
N CYS A 9 -2.51 4.01 -17.91
CA CYS A 9 -1.73 4.29 -16.70
C CYS A 9 -0.24 4.24 -16.99
N ASP A 10 0.48 5.32 -16.67
CA ASP A 10 1.93 5.41 -16.88
C ASP A 10 2.76 4.94 -15.68
N PHE A 11 2.14 4.51 -14.58
CA PHE A 11 2.85 4.15 -13.35
C PHE A 11 3.76 2.91 -13.50
N TRP A 12 3.53 2.06 -14.51
CA TRP A 12 4.43 0.95 -14.82
C TRP A 12 5.68 1.39 -15.58
N LYS A 13 5.64 2.57 -16.21
CA LYS A 13 6.75 3.17 -16.97
C LYS A 13 7.75 3.90 -16.06
N THR A 14 7.37 4.18 -14.81
CA THR A 14 8.27 4.83 -13.84
C THR A 14 9.26 3.84 -13.24
N GLU A 15 10.48 4.30 -12.98
CA GLU A 15 11.45 3.54 -12.21
C GLU A 15 10.91 3.24 -10.80
N ARG A 16 11.47 2.23 -10.15
CA ARG A 16 11.04 1.82 -8.81
C ARG A 16 11.15 3.00 -7.84
N SER A 17 10.00 3.58 -7.49
CA SER A 17 9.88 4.57 -6.40
C SER A 17 10.40 4.01 -5.08
N GLY A 18 10.75 4.90 -4.14
CA GLY A 18 11.26 4.57 -2.81
C GLY A 18 10.48 3.45 -2.13
N LYS A 19 11.19 2.64 -1.33
CA LYS A 19 10.57 1.54 -0.58
C LYS A 19 9.76 2.16 0.57
N LEU A 20 8.65 1.53 0.95
CA LEU A 20 7.86 1.99 2.10
C LEU A 20 8.70 2.13 3.38
N ARG A 21 9.74 1.29 3.53
CA ARG A 21 10.71 1.33 4.64
C ARG A 21 11.56 2.61 4.69
N ASP A 22 11.63 3.35 3.60
CA ASP A 22 12.40 4.59 3.50
C ASP A 22 11.61 5.78 4.09
N TYR A 23 10.34 5.57 4.49
CA TYR A 23 9.44 6.57 5.06
C TYR A 23 8.89 6.09 6.40
N ASP A 24 8.86 6.97 7.41
CA ASP A 24 8.16 6.69 8.66
C ASP A 24 6.67 7.00 8.54
N TYR A 25 5.96 6.12 7.84
CA TYR A 25 4.53 6.26 7.62
C TYR A 25 3.70 6.04 8.90
N ILE A 26 4.25 5.37 9.91
CA ILE A 26 3.57 5.12 11.19
C ILE A 26 3.51 6.39 12.00
N ASP A 27 4.61 7.14 12.07
CA ASP A 27 4.61 8.44 12.73
C ASP A 27 3.68 9.44 12.02
N ALA A 28 3.63 9.41 10.69
CA ALA A 28 2.66 10.21 9.94
C ALA A 28 1.21 9.85 10.30
N ILE A 29 0.87 8.56 10.41
CA ILE A 29 -0.47 8.11 10.81
C ILE A 29 -0.81 8.55 12.24
N ARG A 30 0.13 8.45 13.18
CA ARG A 30 -0.07 8.89 14.56
C ARG A 30 -0.30 10.39 14.66
N GLN A 31 0.46 11.18 13.91
CA GLN A 31 0.34 12.64 13.91
C GLN A 31 -0.96 13.11 13.25
N LEU A 32 -1.35 12.50 12.13
CA LEU A 32 -2.54 12.89 11.38
C LEU A 32 -3.83 12.29 11.94
N ASN A 33 -3.74 11.18 12.68
CA ASN A 33 -4.85 10.41 13.22
C ASN A 33 -6.03 10.21 12.21
N PRO A 34 -5.76 9.63 11.03
CA PRO A 34 -6.75 9.54 9.97
C PRO A 34 -7.83 8.49 10.29
N MET A 35 -9.04 8.71 9.78
CA MET A 35 -10.10 7.69 9.84
C MET A 35 -9.88 6.54 8.85
N ALA A 36 -9.17 6.79 7.74
CA ALA A 36 -8.96 5.81 6.68
C ALA A 36 -7.57 5.91 6.06
N VAL A 37 -7.00 4.76 5.71
CA VAL A 37 -5.75 4.62 4.96
C VAL A 37 -6.00 3.71 3.77
N THR A 38 -5.68 4.18 2.55
CA THR A 38 -5.85 3.39 1.32
C THR A 38 -4.49 3.02 0.75
N LEU A 39 -4.22 1.71 0.67
CA LEU A 39 -3.01 1.15 0.08
C LEU A 39 -3.16 1.11 -1.44
N THR A 40 -2.23 1.78 -2.11
CA THR A 40 -2.19 1.90 -3.57
C THR A 40 -0.77 1.59 -4.07
N GLY A 41 -0.32 2.26 -5.11
CA GLY A 41 1.01 2.15 -5.71
C GLY A 41 0.88 1.92 -7.20
N GLY A 42 1.71 1.00 -7.70
CA GLY A 42 1.46 0.38 -8.99
C GLY A 42 0.60 -0.86 -8.81
N GLU A 43 1.12 -1.84 -8.08
CA GLU A 43 0.33 -2.95 -7.57
C GLU A 43 0.78 -3.31 -6.14
N PRO A 44 -0.09 -3.14 -5.12
CA PRO A 44 0.28 -3.37 -3.72
C PRO A 44 0.61 -4.84 -3.41
N THR A 45 -0.04 -5.81 -4.05
CA THR A 45 0.16 -7.25 -3.77
C THR A 45 1.54 -7.78 -4.20
N ILE A 46 2.33 -7.01 -4.95
CA ILE A 46 3.74 -7.32 -5.22
C ILE A 46 4.59 -7.20 -3.95
N ASN A 47 4.18 -6.37 -3.00
CA ASN A 47 4.88 -6.21 -1.74
C ASN A 47 4.62 -7.41 -0.83
N LYS A 48 5.61 -8.30 -0.71
CA LYS A 48 5.55 -9.48 0.18
C LYS A 48 5.31 -9.14 1.66
N GLN A 49 5.60 -7.90 2.08
CA GLN A 49 5.37 -7.44 3.46
C GLN A 49 4.00 -6.77 3.64
N LEU A 50 3.14 -6.77 2.62
CA LEU A 50 1.83 -6.12 2.67
C LEU A 50 0.97 -6.52 3.90
N PRO A 51 0.88 -7.80 4.30
CA PRO A 51 0.12 -8.17 5.51
C PRO A 51 0.67 -7.52 6.78
N GLU A 52 1.99 -7.40 6.89
CA GLU A 52 2.64 -6.76 8.03
C GLU A 52 2.42 -5.24 8.01
N VAL A 53 2.47 -4.60 6.85
CA VAL A 53 2.12 -3.18 6.69
C VAL A 53 0.69 -2.91 7.16
N VAL A 54 -0.27 -3.74 6.74
CA VAL A 54 -1.67 -3.63 7.18
C VAL A 54 -1.78 -3.81 8.70
N ARG A 55 -1.06 -4.79 9.28
CA ARG A 55 -1.01 -5.03 10.72
C ARG A 55 -0.50 -3.80 11.47
N GLN A 56 0.62 -3.22 11.02
CA GLN A 56 1.23 -2.05 11.62
C GLN A 56 0.27 -0.85 11.61
N ILE A 57 -0.35 -0.56 10.46
CA ILE A 57 -1.35 0.52 10.32
C ILE A 57 -2.51 0.31 11.30
N LYS A 58 -3.09 -0.89 11.35
CA LYS A 58 -4.22 -1.17 12.24
C LYS A 58 -3.86 -1.13 13.74
N SER A 59 -2.60 -1.36 14.08
CA SER A 59 -2.13 -1.36 15.47
C SER A 59 -1.60 0.00 15.97
N CYS A 60 -1.36 0.96 15.09
CA CYS A 60 -0.57 2.14 15.45
C CYS A 60 -1.37 3.31 16.05
N SER A 61 -2.69 3.34 15.84
CA SER A 61 -3.60 4.35 16.39
C SER A 61 -4.96 3.70 16.72
N GLY A 62 -5.99 4.52 16.97
CA GLY A 62 -7.36 4.08 17.13
C GLY A 62 -7.92 3.38 15.88
N TYR A 63 -9.25 3.36 15.75
CA TYR A 63 -9.87 2.71 14.60
C TYR A 63 -9.46 3.38 13.28
N ILE A 64 -8.84 2.60 12.38
CA ILE A 64 -8.50 3.01 11.02
C ILE A 64 -9.15 2.05 10.03
N TYR A 65 -9.97 2.60 9.13
CA TYR A 65 -10.46 1.86 7.97
C TYR A 65 -9.34 1.69 6.95
N VAL A 66 -8.88 0.45 6.75
CA VAL A 66 -7.81 0.14 5.78
C VAL A 66 -8.43 -0.39 4.50
N GLY A 67 -8.31 0.38 3.42
CA GLY A 67 -8.68 -0.01 2.06
C GLY A 67 -7.46 -0.36 1.22
N MET A 68 -7.68 -1.07 0.11
CA MET A 68 -6.65 -1.37 -0.88
C MET A 68 -7.22 -1.33 -2.28
N VAL A 69 -6.48 -0.75 -3.22
CA VAL A 69 -6.80 -0.79 -4.66
C VAL A 69 -5.79 -1.69 -5.36
N THR A 70 -6.28 -2.76 -5.99
CA THR A 70 -5.47 -3.79 -6.67
C THR A 70 -6.14 -4.22 -7.98
N HIS A 71 -5.36 -4.66 -8.97
CA HIS A 71 -5.93 -5.36 -10.14
C HIS A 71 -6.22 -6.83 -9.87
N GLY A 72 -5.76 -7.36 -8.74
CA GLY A 72 -6.17 -8.67 -8.22
C GLY A 72 -5.43 -9.88 -8.79
N SER A 73 -4.53 -9.74 -9.77
CA SER A 73 -3.92 -10.90 -10.45
C SER A 73 -2.99 -11.75 -9.56
N LEU A 74 -2.63 -11.26 -8.38
CA LEU A 74 -1.77 -11.96 -7.41
C LEU A 74 -2.54 -12.36 -6.13
N MET A 75 -3.87 -12.22 -6.11
CA MET A 75 -4.66 -12.66 -4.95
C MET A 75 -4.73 -14.18 -4.86
N THR A 76 -4.63 -14.68 -3.64
CA THR A 76 -4.78 -16.09 -3.27
C THR A 76 -5.88 -16.20 -2.21
N MET A 77 -6.35 -17.41 -1.94
CA MET A 77 -7.38 -17.67 -0.91
C MET A 77 -6.83 -17.68 0.53
N GLU A 78 -5.60 -17.23 0.71
CA GLU A 78 -4.88 -17.23 1.99
C GLU A 78 -5.51 -16.30 3.04
#